data_AF-A0A7S4KYE4-F1
#
_entry.id   AF-A0A7S4KYE4-F1
#
_cell.length_a   1.000
_cell.length_b   1.000
_cell.length_c   1.000
_cell.angle_alpha   90.00
_cell.angle_beta   90.00
_cell.angle_gamma   90.00
#
_symmetry.space_group_name_H-M   'P 1'
#
loop_
_entity.id
_entity.type
_entity.pdbx_description
1 polymer ?
#
loop_
_entity_poly.entity_id
_entity_poly.type
_entity_poly.pdbx_seq_one_letter_code
_entity_poly.pdbx_strand_id
1 'polypeptide(L)'
;MKKAGSYNNLRKTLLSETHETEKMKILKELLSTEETYVRSLDTCIVVWLDPLDARLKDKRPIISQDEIKVIFASIKTIFMFHTVLLGDIKSRLEQWNCFSCIADIFLGFLHYLKVYKLYVQNYTDALKLLSHLRKKNPSFQAFDNECVNDPRTGKQTLSSFLILPVQRIPRYALLLSDILKETADDHPDYKNLKDAVNRIQETTQMLDDKMEEANQFKRVLQLDENLYWPDSDVRKALNLRGKHTRQMINEETKISFATLLPCFSLFSNLKSLSLEFDLEGVEGGEGEGGGGGE
;
A
#
# COMPACT_ATOMS: atom_id res chain seq x y z
N MET A 1 46.86 -23.25 -28.52
CA MET A 1 45.70 -22.41 -28.89
C MET A 1 44.34 -23.14 -28.89
N LYS A 2 44.23 -24.47 -29.12
CA LYS A 2 42.93 -25.18 -29.12
C LYS A 2 42.21 -25.30 -27.76
N LYS A 3 42.94 -25.31 -26.64
CA LYS A 3 42.33 -25.46 -25.28
C LYS A 3 41.57 -24.20 -24.83
N ALA A 4 42.04 -22.99 -25.13
CA ALA A 4 41.40 -21.74 -24.71
C ALA A 4 40.01 -21.51 -25.35
N GLY A 5 39.81 -21.95 -26.60
CA GLY A 5 38.49 -21.92 -27.26
C GLY A 5 37.47 -22.87 -26.62
N SER A 6 37.92 -24.02 -26.11
CA SER A 6 37.06 -24.99 -25.42
C SER A 6 36.56 -24.48 -24.06
N TYR A 7 37.41 -23.79 -23.29
CA TYR A 7 37.01 -23.20 -22.01
C TYR A 7 36.07 -22.00 -22.17
N ASN A 8 36.29 -21.17 -23.19
CA ASN A 8 35.40 -20.04 -23.47
C ASN A 8 34.01 -20.50 -23.92
N ASN A 9 33.93 -21.58 -24.71
CA ASN A 9 32.65 -22.16 -25.10
C ASN A 9 31.94 -22.80 -23.90
N LEU A 10 32.64 -23.59 -23.08
CA LEU A 10 32.06 -24.18 -21.87
C LEU A 10 31.56 -23.10 -20.89
N ARG A 11 32.32 -22.02 -20.71
CA ARG A 11 31.90 -20.88 -19.88
C ARG A 11 30.67 -20.18 -20.44
N LYS A 12 30.58 -19.99 -21.76
CA LYS A 12 29.38 -19.40 -22.40
C LYS A 12 28.16 -20.30 -22.23
N THR A 13 28.31 -21.61 -22.41
CA THR A 13 27.21 -22.59 -22.22
C THR A 13 26.75 -22.63 -20.76
N LEU A 14 27.67 -22.68 -19.79
CA LEU A 14 27.33 -22.63 -18.38
C LEU A 14 26.63 -21.32 -18.00
N LEU A 15 27.10 -20.19 -18.52
CA LEU A 15 26.45 -18.89 -18.30
C LEU A 15 25.03 -18.86 -18.89
N SER A 16 24.83 -19.33 -20.13
CA SER A 16 23.49 -19.37 -20.73
C SER A 16 22.54 -20.28 -19.96
N GLU A 17 23.01 -21.45 -19.52
CA GLU A 17 22.22 -22.36 -18.68
C GLU A 17 21.84 -21.72 -17.33
N THR A 18 22.76 -20.96 -16.71
CA THR A 18 22.45 -20.24 -15.46
C THR A 18 21.43 -19.12 -15.68
N HIS A 19 21.58 -18.31 -16.72
CA HIS A 19 20.63 -17.22 -17.05
C HIS A 19 19.23 -17.77 -17.34
N GLU A 20 19.12 -18.87 -18.09
CA GLU A 20 17.84 -19.50 -18.40
C GLU A 20 17.18 -20.10 -17.14
N THR A 21 17.99 -20.62 -16.21
CA THR A 21 17.52 -21.13 -14.92
C THR A 21 17.00 -19.98 -14.03
N GLU A 22 17.71 -18.86 -13.96
CA GLU A 22 17.27 -17.69 -13.17
C GLU A 22 16.03 -17.03 -13.77
N LYS A 23 15.98 -16.85 -15.11
CA LYS A 23 14.79 -16.37 -15.82
C LYS A 23 13.55 -17.21 -15.48
N MET A 24 13.70 -18.53 -15.49
CA MET A 24 12.61 -19.45 -15.15
C MET A 24 12.14 -19.32 -13.70
N LYS A 25 13.04 -19.03 -12.75
CA LYS A 25 12.65 -18.76 -11.35
C LYS A 25 11.80 -17.49 -11.25
N ILE A 26 12.22 -16.40 -11.91
CA ILE A 26 11.50 -15.13 -11.90
C ILE A 26 10.11 -15.29 -12.54
N LEU A 27 10.00 -16.04 -13.64
CA LEU A 27 8.73 -16.34 -14.29
C LEU A 27 7.77 -17.16 -13.41
N LYS A 28 8.30 -18.14 -12.67
CA LYS A 28 7.52 -18.91 -11.68
C LYS A 28 7.07 -18.04 -10.51
N GLU A 29 7.92 -17.13 -10.04
CA GLU A 29 7.55 -16.14 -9.03
C GLU A 29 6.44 -15.21 -9.55
N LEU A 30 6.56 -14.72 -10.78
CA LEU A 30 5.53 -13.90 -11.42
C LEU A 30 4.17 -14.61 -11.40
N LEU A 31 4.13 -15.87 -11.85
CA LEU A 31 2.90 -16.68 -11.84
C LEU A 31 2.36 -16.89 -10.42
N SER A 32 3.18 -17.37 -9.50
CA SER A 32 2.77 -17.68 -8.12
C SER A 32 2.25 -16.45 -7.37
N THR A 33 2.93 -15.32 -7.55
CA THR A 33 2.49 -14.06 -6.95
C THR A 33 1.24 -13.50 -7.61
N GLU A 34 1.02 -13.77 -8.92
CA GLU A 34 -0.20 -13.39 -9.63
C GLU A 34 -1.40 -14.21 -9.16
N GLU A 35 -1.25 -15.53 -9.03
CA GLU A 35 -2.28 -16.41 -8.47
C GLU A 35 -2.68 -15.95 -7.06
N THR A 36 -1.69 -15.60 -6.24
CA THR A 36 -1.95 -15.10 -4.89
C THR A 36 -2.67 -13.75 -4.92
N TYR A 37 -2.26 -12.84 -5.80
CA TYR A 37 -2.90 -11.54 -5.96
C TYR A 37 -4.36 -11.67 -6.42
N VAL A 38 -4.63 -12.46 -7.45
CA VAL A 38 -6.00 -12.72 -7.96
C VAL A 38 -6.88 -13.34 -6.88
N ARG A 39 -6.36 -14.33 -6.13
CA ARG A 39 -7.08 -14.90 -4.98
C ARG A 39 -7.39 -13.87 -3.91
N SER A 40 -6.45 -12.98 -3.58
CA SER A 40 -6.70 -11.92 -2.59
C SER A 40 -7.78 -10.94 -3.06
N LEU A 41 -7.81 -10.59 -4.35
CA LEU A 41 -8.89 -9.78 -4.91
C LEU A 41 -10.25 -10.49 -4.85
N ASP A 42 -10.29 -11.77 -5.20
CA ASP A 42 -11.49 -12.60 -5.10
C ASP A 42 -12.01 -12.66 -3.66
N THR A 43 -11.13 -12.93 -2.69
CA THR A 43 -11.48 -12.90 -1.27
C THR A 43 -12.07 -11.55 -0.86
N CYS A 44 -11.47 -10.44 -1.29
CA CYS A 44 -12.00 -9.09 -1.01
C CYS A 44 -13.44 -8.92 -1.54
N ILE A 45 -13.68 -9.39 -2.77
CA ILE A 45 -15.00 -9.30 -3.42
C ILE A 45 -16.02 -10.20 -2.72
N VAL A 46 -15.70 -11.47 -2.52
CA VAL A 46 -16.63 -12.48 -1.99
C VAL A 46 -16.94 -12.26 -0.51
N VAL A 47 -15.96 -11.80 0.29
CA VAL A 47 -16.14 -11.65 1.74
C VAL A 47 -16.77 -10.31 2.11
N TRP A 48 -16.46 -9.23 1.38
CA TRP A 48 -17.01 -7.90 1.71
C TRP A 48 -18.02 -7.39 0.68
N LEU A 49 -17.64 -7.32 -0.60
CA LEU A 49 -18.44 -6.61 -1.61
C LEU A 49 -19.75 -7.35 -1.92
N ASP A 50 -19.70 -8.65 -2.18
CA ASP A 50 -20.88 -9.41 -2.56
C ASP A 50 -21.93 -9.49 -1.43
N PRO A 51 -21.56 -9.66 -0.14
CA PRO A 51 -22.51 -9.56 0.97
C PRO A 51 -23.14 -8.17 1.11
N LEU A 52 -22.38 -7.10 0.86
CA LEU A 52 -22.92 -5.73 0.88
C LEU A 52 -23.90 -5.50 -0.27
N ASP A 53 -23.55 -5.94 -1.49
CA ASP A 53 -24.43 -5.89 -2.67
C ASP A 53 -25.70 -6.74 -2.46
N ALA A 54 -25.60 -7.91 -1.83
CA ALA A 54 -26.75 -8.77 -1.52
C ALA A 54 -27.70 -8.08 -0.53
N ARG A 55 -27.17 -7.49 0.54
CA ARG A 55 -27.98 -6.76 1.53
C ARG A 55 -28.68 -5.53 0.95
N LEU A 56 -28.07 -4.86 -0.03
CA LEU A 56 -28.72 -3.80 -0.80
C LEU A 56 -29.92 -4.33 -1.59
N LYS A 57 -29.76 -5.46 -2.29
CA LYS A 57 -30.84 -6.10 -3.07
C LYS A 57 -32.00 -6.55 -2.18
N ASP A 58 -31.69 -7.06 -0.99
CA ASP A 58 -32.68 -7.49 0.02
C ASP A 58 -33.35 -6.32 0.75
N LYS A 59 -33.07 -5.07 0.34
CA LYS A 59 -33.58 -3.82 0.95
C LYS A 59 -33.22 -3.70 2.44
N ARG A 60 -32.09 -4.25 2.86
CA ARG A 60 -31.51 -4.16 4.21
C ARG A 60 -30.08 -3.61 4.17
N PRO A 61 -29.85 -2.43 3.58
CA PRO A 61 -28.51 -1.88 3.39
C PRO A 61 -27.80 -1.62 4.72
N ILE A 62 -26.54 -2.03 4.82
CA ILE A 62 -25.64 -1.61 5.92
C ILE A 62 -25.04 -0.24 5.61
N ILE A 63 -24.69 -0.04 4.33
CA ILE A 63 -24.21 1.21 3.74
C ILE A 63 -24.89 1.41 2.38
N SER A 64 -24.89 2.65 1.89
CA SER A 64 -25.49 3.04 0.62
C SER A 64 -24.70 2.51 -0.58
N GLN A 65 -25.37 2.43 -1.73
CA GLN A 65 -24.76 2.02 -2.99
C GLN A 65 -23.59 2.93 -3.40
N ASP A 66 -23.70 4.23 -3.13
CA ASP A 66 -22.65 5.19 -3.48
C ASP A 66 -21.45 5.06 -2.55
N GLU A 67 -21.65 4.76 -1.26
CA GLU A 67 -20.56 4.44 -0.35
C GLU A 67 -19.81 3.17 -0.78
N ILE A 68 -20.52 2.12 -1.22
CA ILE A 68 -19.87 0.91 -1.80
C ILE A 68 -19.04 1.27 -3.02
N LYS A 69 -19.59 2.07 -3.94
CA LYS A 69 -18.85 2.51 -5.14
C LYS A 69 -17.58 3.28 -4.77
N VAL A 70 -17.63 4.11 -3.73
CA VAL A 70 -16.44 4.83 -3.25
C VAL A 70 -15.44 3.88 -2.59
N ILE A 71 -15.87 2.90 -1.79
CA ILE A 71 -14.92 2.00 -1.10
C ILE A 71 -14.23 1.05 -2.08
N PHE A 72 -15.00 0.43 -2.98
CA PHE A 72 -14.50 -0.65 -3.85
C PHE A 72 -14.11 -0.16 -5.25
N ALA A 73 -14.54 1.04 -5.65
CA ALA A 73 -14.20 1.67 -6.93
C ALA A 73 -14.33 0.67 -8.10
N SER A 74 -13.24 0.48 -8.85
CA SER A 74 -13.16 -0.42 -10.00
C SER A 74 -12.55 -1.80 -9.65
N ILE A 75 -12.61 -2.26 -8.39
CA ILE A 75 -11.95 -3.52 -7.97
C ILE A 75 -12.45 -4.75 -8.72
N LYS A 76 -13.77 -4.85 -9.01
CA LYS A 76 -14.34 -5.95 -9.81
C LYS A 76 -13.75 -5.97 -11.22
N THR A 77 -13.63 -4.80 -11.85
CA THR A 77 -13.01 -4.64 -13.17
C THR A 77 -11.53 -5.03 -13.15
N ILE A 78 -10.79 -4.60 -12.13
CA ILE A 78 -9.39 -4.98 -11.92
C ILE A 78 -9.26 -6.50 -11.79
N PHE A 79 -10.08 -7.12 -10.93
CA PHE A 79 -10.09 -8.58 -10.74
C PHE A 79 -10.32 -9.34 -12.05
N MET A 80 -11.27 -8.89 -12.87
CA MET A 80 -11.52 -9.51 -14.19
C MET A 80 -10.29 -9.45 -15.10
N PHE A 81 -9.61 -8.30 -15.18
CA PHE A 81 -8.40 -8.18 -16.00
C PHE A 81 -7.26 -9.07 -15.51
N HIS A 82 -7.06 -9.14 -14.19
CA HIS A 82 -6.02 -9.97 -13.62
C HIS A 82 -6.31 -11.46 -13.74
N THR A 83 -7.59 -11.85 -13.75
CA THR A 83 -7.99 -13.24 -14.04
C THR A 83 -7.62 -13.63 -15.48
N VAL A 84 -7.84 -12.74 -16.46
CA VAL A 84 -7.42 -12.96 -17.86
C VAL A 84 -5.90 -13.00 -17.97
N LEU A 85 -5.20 -12.01 -17.39
CA LEU A 85 -3.74 -11.95 -17.37
C LEU A 85 -3.12 -13.22 -16.78
N LEU A 86 -3.66 -13.71 -15.66
CA LEU A 86 -3.22 -14.95 -15.02
C LEU A 86 -3.38 -16.15 -15.96
N GLY A 87 -4.52 -16.25 -16.65
CA GLY A 87 -4.77 -17.29 -17.65
C GLY A 87 -3.75 -17.27 -18.79
N ASP A 88 -3.44 -16.07 -19.31
CA ASP A 88 -2.46 -15.87 -20.38
C ASP A 88 -1.04 -16.26 -19.92
N ILE A 89 -0.62 -15.80 -18.74
CA ILE A 89 0.69 -16.13 -18.15
C ILE A 89 0.80 -17.64 -17.93
N LYS A 90 -0.22 -18.27 -17.34
CA LYS A 90 -0.22 -19.71 -17.06
C LYS A 90 -0.10 -20.53 -18.36
N SER A 91 -0.91 -20.21 -19.35
CA SER A 91 -0.89 -20.88 -20.65
C SER A 91 0.47 -20.74 -21.35
N ARG A 92 1.10 -19.55 -21.26
CA ARG A 92 2.43 -19.30 -21.82
C ARG A 92 3.52 -20.10 -21.12
N LEU A 93 3.45 -20.23 -19.79
CA LEU A 93 4.46 -20.95 -19.01
C LEU A 93 4.35 -22.47 -19.13
N GLU A 94 3.15 -23.00 -19.37
CA GLU A 94 2.95 -24.44 -19.63
C GLU A 94 3.66 -24.91 -20.92
N GLN A 95 3.81 -24.01 -21.90
CA GLN A 95 4.42 -24.30 -23.21
C GLN A 95 5.76 -23.56 -23.40
N TRP A 96 6.43 -23.22 -22.30
CA TRP A 96 7.62 -22.37 -22.32
C TRP A 96 8.81 -23.03 -23.02
N ASN A 97 9.50 -22.27 -23.86
CA ASN A 97 10.75 -22.64 -24.51
C ASN A 97 11.68 -21.41 -24.65
N CYS A 98 12.89 -21.62 -25.17
CA CYS A 98 13.93 -20.59 -25.29
C CYS A 98 13.61 -19.44 -26.26
N PHE A 99 12.52 -19.52 -27.04
CA PHE A 99 12.01 -18.44 -27.90
C PHE A 99 10.68 -17.86 -27.41
N SER A 100 10.16 -18.35 -26.29
CA SER A 100 8.92 -17.85 -25.70
C SER A 100 9.09 -16.39 -25.31
N CYS A 101 8.14 -15.58 -25.75
CA CYS A 101 8.02 -14.18 -25.35
C CYS A 101 7.09 -14.08 -24.13
N ILE A 102 7.20 -13.03 -23.34
CA ILE A 102 6.21 -12.69 -22.29
C ILE A 102 5.74 -11.24 -22.45
N ALA A 103 6.52 -10.41 -23.13
CA ALA A 103 6.23 -8.99 -23.23
C ALA A 103 4.93 -8.69 -23.97
N ASP A 104 4.53 -9.51 -24.95
CA ASP A 104 3.27 -9.36 -25.69
C ASP A 104 2.05 -9.37 -24.76
N ILE A 105 2.04 -10.26 -23.76
CA ILE A 105 0.98 -10.35 -22.76
C ILE A 105 0.91 -9.04 -21.95
N PHE A 106 2.06 -8.54 -21.48
CA PHE A 106 2.11 -7.32 -20.69
C PHE A 106 1.80 -6.07 -21.50
N LEU A 107 2.26 -5.97 -22.75
CA LEU A 107 1.91 -4.90 -23.67
C LEU A 107 0.39 -4.87 -23.93
N GLY A 108 -0.25 -6.04 -24.04
CA GLY A 108 -1.69 -6.18 -24.07
C GLY A 108 -2.36 -5.65 -22.79
N PHE A 109 -1.80 -5.99 -21.63
CA PHE A 109 -2.28 -5.52 -20.33
C PHE A 109 -2.19 -4.00 -20.13
N LEU A 110 -1.21 -3.33 -20.74
CA LEU A 110 -1.01 -1.88 -20.59
C LEU A 110 -2.24 -1.03 -20.95
N HIS A 111 -3.08 -1.50 -21.88
CA HIS A 111 -4.30 -0.80 -22.29
C HIS A 111 -5.26 -0.55 -21.11
N TYR A 112 -5.19 -1.39 -20.07
CA TYR A 112 -6.07 -1.34 -18.90
C TYR A 112 -5.54 -0.45 -17.76
N LEU A 113 -4.32 0.09 -17.88
CA LEU A 113 -3.71 0.95 -16.85
C LEU A 113 -4.48 2.25 -16.60
N LYS A 114 -5.35 2.69 -17.51
CA LYS A 114 -6.27 3.81 -17.27
C LYS A 114 -7.23 3.53 -16.10
N VAL A 115 -7.66 2.28 -15.93
CA VAL A 115 -8.55 1.88 -14.81
C VAL A 115 -7.82 1.96 -13.47
N TYR A 116 -6.52 1.64 -13.47
CA TYR A 116 -5.66 1.81 -12.29
C TYR A 116 -5.57 3.26 -11.84
N LYS A 117 -5.42 4.20 -12.78
CA LYS A 117 -5.40 5.63 -12.46
C LYS A 117 -6.65 6.07 -11.70
N LEU A 118 -7.84 5.66 -12.17
CA LEU A 118 -9.11 5.96 -11.51
C LEU A 118 -9.18 5.33 -10.12
N TYR A 119 -8.75 4.07 -9.99
CA TYR A 119 -8.73 3.37 -8.71
C TYR A 119 -7.82 4.07 -7.69
N VAL A 120 -6.59 4.43 -8.07
CA VAL A 120 -5.63 5.11 -7.20
C VAL A 120 -6.11 6.50 -6.81
N GLN A 121 -6.72 7.24 -7.74
CA GLN A 121 -7.31 8.55 -7.43
C GLN A 121 -8.38 8.48 -6.34
N ASN A 122 -9.21 7.44 -6.37
CA ASN A 122 -10.30 7.26 -5.42
C ASN A 122 -9.85 6.55 -4.12
N TYR A 123 -8.64 5.98 -4.09
CA TYR A 123 -8.15 5.18 -2.96
C TYR A 123 -8.10 5.97 -1.64
N THR A 124 -7.65 7.22 -1.66
CA THR A 124 -7.61 8.07 -0.47
C THR A 124 -9.00 8.32 0.11
N ASP A 125 -9.99 8.54 -0.76
CA ASP A 125 -11.37 8.79 -0.35
C ASP A 125 -12.06 7.52 0.14
N ALA A 126 -11.74 6.37 -0.47
CA ALA A 126 -12.12 5.06 0.03
C ALA A 126 -11.64 4.83 1.48
N LEU A 127 -10.38 5.16 1.79
CA LEU A 127 -9.84 5.03 3.14
C LEU A 127 -10.49 5.99 4.15
N LYS A 128 -10.72 7.24 3.76
CA LYS A 128 -11.42 8.23 4.59
C LYS A 128 -12.82 7.75 4.94
N LEU A 129 -13.57 7.32 3.95
CA LEU A 129 -14.93 6.82 4.12
C LEU A 129 -14.95 5.56 4.99
N LEU A 130 -14.04 4.61 4.74
CA LEU A 130 -13.93 3.40 5.53
C LEU A 130 -13.64 3.70 7.01
N SER A 131 -12.73 4.63 7.31
CA SER A 131 -12.45 5.09 8.67
C SER A 131 -13.68 5.76 9.31
N HIS A 132 -14.39 6.60 8.54
CA HIS A 132 -15.61 7.24 9.00
C HIS A 132 -16.70 6.21 9.36
N LEU A 133 -16.96 5.25 8.48
CA LEU A 133 -17.96 4.21 8.67
C LEU A 133 -17.66 3.32 9.88
N ARG A 134 -16.39 2.92 10.07
CA ARG A 134 -15.96 2.18 11.27
C ARG A 134 -16.22 2.93 12.57
N LYS A 135 -16.08 4.27 12.57
CA LYS A 135 -16.29 5.12 13.75
C LYS A 135 -17.76 5.49 13.99
N LYS A 136 -18.57 5.61 12.94
CA LYS A 136 -19.93 6.20 13.01
C LYS A 136 -21.08 5.21 12.78
N ASN A 137 -20.82 4.06 12.17
CA ASN A 137 -21.84 3.07 11.85
C ASN A 137 -21.53 1.73 12.56
N PRO A 138 -22.14 1.47 13.73
CA PRO A 138 -21.92 0.23 14.48
C PRO A 138 -22.29 -1.04 13.68
N SER A 139 -23.30 -0.97 12.81
CA SER A 139 -23.69 -2.10 11.96
C SER A 139 -22.62 -2.43 10.93
N PHE A 140 -22.01 -1.41 10.33
CA PHE A 140 -20.87 -1.60 9.43
C PHE A 140 -19.64 -2.11 10.18
N GLN A 141 -19.36 -1.59 11.37
CA GLN A 141 -18.24 -2.05 12.19
C GLN A 141 -18.38 -3.53 12.57
N ALA A 142 -19.57 -3.95 13.00
CA ALA A 142 -19.85 -5.35 13.33
C ALA A 142 -19.68 -6.26 12.09
N PHE A 143 -20.19 -5.83 10.94
CA PHE A 143 -20.02 -6.53 9.67
C PHE A 143 -18.55 -6.63 9.24
N ASP A 144 -17.80 -5.53 9.27
CA ASP A 144 -16.37 -5.54 8.90
C ASP A 144 -15.56 -6.47 9.82
N ASN A 145 -15.88 -6.48 11.13
CA ASN A 145 -15.26 -7.40 12.08
C ASN A 145 -15.61 -8.87 11.79
N GLU A 146 -16.85 -9.16 11.40
CA GLU A 146 -17.26 -10.52 10.98
C GLU A 146 -16.46 -10.96 9.75
N CYS A 147 -16.37 -10.08 8.74
CA CYS A 147 -15.59 -10.33 7.54
C CYS A 147 -14.10 -10.56 7.83
N VAL A 148 -13.47 -9.76 8.70
CA VAL A 148 -12.05 -9.95 9.11
C VAL A 148 -11.84 -11.29 9.82
N ASN A 149 -12.85 -11.83 10.50
CA ASN A 149 -12.77 -13.13 11.16
C ASN A 149 -13.09 -14.30 10.22
N ASP A 150 -13.50 -14.03 8.97
CA ASP A 150 -13.65 -15.08 7.96
C ASP A 150 -12.29 -15.75 7.69
N PRO A 151 -12.19 -17.09 7.75
CA PRO A 151 -10.94 -17.80 7.57
C PRO A 151 -10.21 -17.49 6.26
N ARG A 152 -10.95 -17.14 5.19
CA ARG A 152 -10.39 -16.83 3.87
C ARG A 152 -9.55 -15.57 3.86
N THR A 153 -9.77 -14.66 4.81
CA THR A 153 -9.06 -13.38 4.90
C THR A 153 -7.73 -13.49 5.63
N GLY A 154 -7.50 -14.57 6.37
CA GLY A 154 -6.29 -14.71 7.21
C GLY A 154 -6.16 -13.61 8.26
N LYS A 155 -7.28 -13.06 8.76
CA LYS A 155 -7.33 -11.92 9.70
C LYS A 155 -6.80 -10.60 9.14
N GLN A 156 -6.72 -10.49 7.82
CA GLN A 156 -6.38 -9.22 7.17
C GLN A 156 -7.59 -8.29 7.10
N THR A 157 -7.35 -7.00 7.27
CA THR A 157 -8.40 -5.95 7.19
C THR A 157 -8.81 -5.66 5.76
N LEU A 158 -10.00 -5.09 5.54
CA LEU A 158 -10.40 -4.60 4.22
C LEU A 158 -9.38 -3.61 3.64
N SER A 159 -8.81 -2.72 4.46
CA SER A 159 -7.80 -1.75 4.04
C SER A 159 -6.53 -2.41 3.49
N SER A 160 -6.13 -3.58 4.01
CA SER A 160 -4.99 -4.34 3.49
C SER A 160 -5.27 -5.05 2.17
N PHE A 161 -6.53 -5.32 1.83
CA PHE A 161 -6.89 -5.82 0.50
C PHE A 161 -6.99 -4.68 -0.52
N LEU A 162 -7.59 -3.55 -0.13
CA LEU A 162 -7.79 -2.41 -1.02
C LEU A 162 -6.49 -1.76 -1.52
N ILE A 163 -5.39 -1.92 -0.78
CA ILE A 163 -4.07 -1.40 -1.18
C ILE A 163 -3.37 -2.28 -2.25
N LEU A 164 -3.74 -3.55 -2.38
CA LEU A 164 -3.03 -4.52 -3.22
C LEU A 164 -2.93 -4.08 -4.70
N PRO A 165 -3.99 -3.57 -5.36
CA PRO A 165 -3.86 -3.07 -6.73
C PRO A 165 -2.82 -1.98 -6.89
N VAL A 166 -2.73 -1.07 -5.92
CA VAL A 166 -1.77 0.03 -5.96
C VAL A 166 -0.33 -0.52 -5.88
N GLN A 167 -0.12 -1.57 -5.09
CA GLN A 167 1.19 -2.21 -4.92
C GLN A 167 1.57 -3.16 -6.06
N ARG A 168 0.60 -3.70 -6.82
CA ARG A 168 0.88 -4.71 -7.85
C ARG A 168 1.61 -4.14 -9.05
N ILE A 169 1.27 -2.93 -9.49
CA ILE A 169 1.87 -2.29 -10.68
C ILE A 169 3.39 -2.06 -10.51
N PRO A 170 3.88 -1.47 -9.39
CA PRO A 170 5.33 -1.38 -9.13
C PRO A 170 6.04 -2.73 -9.14
N ARG A 171 5.38 -3.80 -8.63
CA ARG A 171 5.97 -5.14 -8.62
C ARG A 171 6.18 -5.71 -10.02
N TYR A 172 5.30 -5.41 -10.98
CA TYR A 172 5.55 -5.81 -12.37
C TYR A 172 6.75 -5.08 -12.97
N ALA A 173 6.96 -3.80 -12.63
CA ALA A 173 8.13 -3.07 -13.09
C ALA A 173 9.43 -3.78 -12.66
N LEU A 174 9.48 -4.27 -11.42
CA LEU A 174 10.63 -5.02 -10.89
C LEU A 174 10.78 -6.38 -11.59
N LEU A 175 9.73 -7.20 -11.60
CA LEU A 175 9.76 -8.55 -12.17
C LEU A 175 10.12 -8.54 -13.66
N LEU A 176 9.52 -7.64 -14.46
CA LEU A 176 9.84 -7.54 -15.89
C LEU A 176 11.25 -7.00 -16.12
N SER A 177 11.75 -6.10 -15.25
CA SER A 177 13.14 -5.62 -15.33
C SER A 177 14.12 -6.76 -15.06
N ASP A 178 13.82 -7.64 -14.12
CA ASP A 178 14.65 -8.80 -13.83
C ASP A 178 14.60 -9.83 -14.96
N ILE A 179 13.42 -10.09 -15.55
CA ILE A 179 13.31 -10.93 -16.77
C ILE A 179 14.13 -10.33 -17.93
N LEU A 180 14.15 -9.00 -18.07
CA LEU A 180 14.92 -8.31 -19.12
C LEU A 180 16.42 -8.48 -18.92
N LYS A 181 16.93 -8.41 -17.69
CA LYS A 181 18.35 -8.65 -17.37
C LYS A 181 18.79 -10.06 -17.75
N GLU A 182 17.90 -11.04 -17.60
CA GLU A 182 18.15 -12.44 -17.95
C GLU A 182 17.80 -12.77 -19.42
N THR A 183 17.42 -11.78 -20.23
CA THR A 183 17.08 -11.98 -21.65
C THR A 183 18.20 -11.43 -22.53
N ALA A 184 18.75 -12.26 -23.40
CA ALA A 184 19.81 -11.86 -24.33
C ALA A 184 19.32 -10.79 -25.34
N ASP A 185 20.20 -9.89 -25.75
CA ASP A 185 19.88 -8.76 -26.64
C ASP A 185 19.38 -9.20 -28.03
N ASP A 186 19.74 -10.41 -28.47
CA ASP A 186 19.32 -11.02 -29.73
C ASP A 186 18.01 -11.82 -29.63
N HIS A 187 17.48 -12.00 -28.42
CA HIS A 187 16.22 -12.70 -28.20
C HIS A 187 15.04 -11.88 -28.77
N PRO A 188 14.06 -12.52 -29.46
CA PRO A 188 12.94 -11.81 -30.10
C PRO A 188 12.10 -10.96 -29.12
N ASP A 189 12.02 -11.39 -27.85
CA ASP A 189 11.28 -10.67 -26.81
C ASP A 189 12.01 -9.43 -26.27
N TYR A 190 13.34 -9.29 -26.45
CA TYR A 190 14.13 -8.27 -25.75
C TYR A 190 13.61 -6.85 -25.99
N LYS A 191 13.35 -6.49 -27.26
CA LYS A 191 12.87 -5.14 -27.63
C LYS A 191 11.48 -4.87 -27.05
N ASN A 192 10.57 -5.83 -27.13
CA ASN A 192 9.21 -5.69 -26.63
C ASN A 192 9.19 -5.66 -25.11
N LEU A 193 10.03 -6.46 -24.46
CA LEU A 193 10.16 -6.50 -23.00
C LEU A 193 10.72 -5.19 -22.46
N LYS A 194 11.71 -4.61 -23.14
CA LYS A 194 12.21 -3.27 -22.82
C LYS A 194 11.13 -2.19 -22.96
N ASP A 195 10.32 -2.23 -24.01
CA ASP A 195 9.18 -1.31 -24.17
C ASP A 195 8.13 -1.52 -23.06
N ALA A 196 7.79 -2.76 -22.74
CA ALA A 196 6.87 -3.09 -21.65
C ALA A 196 7.36 -2.56 -20.29
N VAL A 197 8.63 -2.79 -19.96
CA VAL A 197 9.26 -2.29 -18.73
C VAL A 197 9.16 -0.78 -18.64
N ASN A 198 9.55 -0.06 -19.69
CA ASN A 198 9.52 1.41 -19.71
C ASN A 198 8.09 1.94 -19.48
N ARG A 199 7.09 1.40 -20.18
CA ARG A 199 5.70 1.87 -20.06
C ARG A 199 5.08 1.56 -18.70
N ILE A 200 5.42 0.42 -18.08
CA ILE A 200 4.99 0.11 -16.71
C ILE A 200 5.68 1.04 -15.71
N GLN A 201 6.97 1.36 -15.89
CA GLN A 201 7.69 2.29 -15.02
C GLN A 201 7.11 3.70 -15.11
N GLU A 202 6.86 4.22 -16.31
CA GLU A 202 6.19 5.51 -16.52
C GLU A 202 4.84 5.55 -15.80
N THR A 203 4.09 4.45 -15.87
CA THR A 203 2.79 4.36 -15.18
C THR A 203 2.96 4.31 -13.68
N THR A 204 3.90 3.52 -13.17
CA THR A 204 4.21 3.45 -11.74
C THR A 204 4.54 4.82 -11.18
N GLN A 205 5.40 5.58 -11.87
CA GLN A 205 5.77 6.94 -11.45
C GLN A 205 4.55 7.86 -11.37
N MET A 206 3.64 7.80 -12.37
CA MET A 206 2.40 8.57 -12.34
C MET A 206 1.45 8.16 -11.20
N LEU A 207 1.49 6.91 -10.75
CA LEU A 207 0.68 6.41 -9.64
C LEU A 207 1.32 6.76 -8.27
N ASP A 208 2.64 6.73 -8.16
CA ASP A 208 3.40 7.01 -6.94
C ASP A 208 3.20 8.44 -6.44
N ASP A 209 3.20 9.42 -7.36
CA ASP A 209 2.94 10.83 -7.03
C ASP A 209 1.58 11.01 -6.31
N LYS A 210 0.60 10.15 -6.59
CA LYS A 210 -0.73 10.16 -5.95
C LYS A 210 -0.79 9.30 -4.71
N MET A 211 0.04 8.26 -4.63
CA MET A 211 0.10 7.37 -3.48
C MET A 211 0.77 8.05 -2.28
N GLU A 212 1.66 9.01 -2.49
CA GLU A 212 2.27 9.78 -1.41
C GLU A 212 1.22 10.56 -0.60
N GLU A 213 0.20 11.13 -1.24
CA GLU A 213 -0.93 11.78 -0.56
C GLU A 213 -1.74 10.79 0.30
N ALA A 214 -1.99 9.58 -0.22
CA ALA A 214 -2.68 8.52 0.52
C ALA A 214 -1.87 8.03 1.72
N ASN A 215 -0.53 7.92 1.57
CA ASN A 215 0.39 7.53 2.63
C ASN A 215 0.46 8.59 3.74
N GLN A 216 0.48 9.89 3.37
CA GLN A 216 0.37 10.99 4.33
C GLN A 216 -0.93 10.90 5.13
N PHE A 217 -2.07 10.65 4.48
CA PHE A 217 -3.34 10.50 5.17
C PHE A 217 -3.35 9.29 6.13
N LYS A 218 -2.79 8.15 5.72
CA LYS A 218 -2.66 6.97 6.59
C LYS A 218 -1.79 7.25 7.82
N ARG A 219 -0.67 7.98 7.65
CA ARG A 219 0.19 8.42 8.77
C ARG A 219 -0.60 9.30 9.75
N VAL A 220 -1.42 10.22 9.26
CA VAL A 220 -2.30 11.05 10.11
C VAL A 220 -3.31 10.21 10.88
N LEU A 221 -3.95 9.21 10.25
CA LEU A 221 -4.88 8.31 10.93
C LEU A 221 -4.19 7.48 12.04
N GLN A 222 -2.97 6.99 11.78
CA GLN A 222 -2.19 6.24 12.78
C GLN A 222 -1.79 7.12 13.96
N LEU A 223 -1.50 8.41 13.73
CA LEU A 223 -1.25 9.37 14.79
C LEU A 223 -2.53 9.66 15.60
N ASP A 224 -3.70 9.80 14.96
CA ASP A 224 -4.99 9.99 15.63
C ASP A 224 -5.36 8.82 16.56
N GLU A 225 -5.06 7.58 16.16
CA GLU A 225 -5.29 6.38 16.97
C GLU A 225 -4.31 6.24 18.14
N ASN A 226 -3.06 6.68 17.98
CA ASN A 226 -2.00 6.56 18.98
C ASN A 226 -1.91 7.75 19.94
N LEU A 227 -2.64 8.84 19.69
CA LEU A 227 -2.71 9.94 20.65
C LEU A 227 -3.61 9.56 21.83
N TYR A 228 -2.98 9.15 22.93
CA TYR A 228 -3.60 9.19 24.24
C TYR A 228 -3.80 10.64 24.65
N TRP A 229 -5.05 11.10 24.64
CA TRP A 229 -5.43 12.40 25.18
C TRP A 229 -5.89 12.21 26.63
N PRO A 230 -5.11 12.65 27.63
CA PRO A 230 -5.62 12.73 28.98
C PRO A 230 -6.69 13.83 28.98
N ASP A 231 -7.88 13.48 29.44
CA ASP A 231 -9.09 14.30 29.58
C ASP A 231 -10.02 14.53 28.38
N SER A 232 -11.31 14.23 28.64
CA SER A 232 -12.44 14.46 27.72
C SER A 232 -12.70 15.96 27.47
N ASP A 233 -12.21 16.81 28.36
CA ASP A 233 -12.43 18.25 28.34
C ASP A 233 -11.51 18.97 27.36
N VAL A 234 -10.30 18.45 27.12
CA VAL A 234 -9.37 18.99 26.10
C VAL A 234 -9.95 18.79 24.70
N ARG A 235 -10.57 17.63 24.44
CA ARG A 235 -11.20 17.31 23.15
C ARG A 235 -12.45 18.15 22.90
N LYS A 236 -13.25 18.44 23.92
CA LYS A 236 -14.39 19.38 23.84
C LYS A 236 -13.94 20.83 23.63
N ALA A 237 -12.90 21.27 24.34
CA ALA A 237 -12.33 22.61 24.19
C ALA A 237 -11.75 22.85 22.78
N LEU A 238 -11.08 21.83 22.20
CA LEU A 238 -10.58 21.89 20.82
C LEU A 238 -11.69 21.80 19.77
N ASN A 239 -12.76 21.04 20.00
CA ASN A 239 -13.91 21.00 19.09
C ASN A 239 -14.70 22.33 19.09
N LEU A 240 -14.79 22.99 20.25
CA LEU A 240 -15.36 24.33 20.38
C LEU A 240 -14.50 25.39 19.68
N ARG A 241 -13.16 25.28 19.78
CA ARG A 241 -12.23 26.13 19.00
C ARG A 241 -12.22 25.80 17.52
N GLY A 242 -12.42 24.55 17.13
CA GLY A 242 -12.33 24.08 15.75
C GLY A 242 -13.27 24.77 14.75
N LYS A 243 -14.39 25.35 15.22
CA LYS A 243 -15.24 26.23 14.39
C LYS A 243 -14.56 27.57 14.07
N HIS A 244 -13.84 28.16 15.01
CA HIS A 244 -13.07 29.40 14.80
C HIS A 244 -11.72 29.14 14.13
N THR A 245 -11.04 28.04 14.45
CA THR A 245 -9.76 27.67 13.84
C THR A 245 -9.93 27.31 12.36
N ARG A 246 -11.04 26.67 11.97
CA ARG A 246 -11.39 26.47 10.54
C ARG A 246 -11.63 27.79 9.80
N GLN A 247 -12.11 28.82 10.49
CA GLN A 247 -12.33 30.14 9.91
C GLN A 247 -11.00 30.85 9.65
N MET A 248 -10.01 30.72 10.56
CA MET A 248 -8.68 31.29 10.36
C MET A 248 -7.82 30.56 9.33
N ILE A 249 -8.06 29.26 9.08
CA ILE A 249 -7.32 28.48 8.06
C ILE A 249 -7.72 28.88 6.63
N ASN A 250 -8.91 29.44 6.44
CA ASN A 250 -9.42 29.77 5.10
C ASN A 250 -9.04 31.18 4.61
N GLU A 251 -8.47 32.06 5.44
CA GLU A 251 -8.22 33.43 5.01
C GLU A 251 -6.77 33.79 4.72
N GLU A 252 -5.74 33.07 5.17
CA GLU A 252 -4.39 33.31 4.65
C GLU A 252 -3.43 32.16 5.00
N THR A 253 -2.95 31.48 3.98
CA THR A 253 -1.82 30.56 4.05
C THR A 253 -0.60 31.24 4.67
N LYS A 254 -0.29 30.91 5.94
CA LYS A 254 1.05 30.76 6.55
C LYS A 254 0.95 30.89 8.07
N ILE A 255 0.66 29.79 8.76
CA ILE A 255 0.89 29.71 10.21
C ILE A 255 1.78 28.50 10.49
N SER A 256 3.07 28.77 10.74
CA SER A 256 4.01 27.82 11.32
C SER A 256 3.61 27.55 12.77
N PHE A 257 3.69 26.28 13.18
CA PHE A 257 3.32 25.73 14.48
C PHE A 257 3.91 26.51 15.69
N ALA A 258 4.96 27.32 15.48
CA ALA A 258 5.59 28.16 16.48
C ALA A 258 4.74 29.36 16.98
N THR A 259 3.71 29.80 16.24
CA THR A 259 2.87 30.94 16.67
C THR A 259 1.73 30.56 17.61
N LEU A 260 1.55 29.27 17.92
CA LEU A 260 0.57 28.81 18.93
C LEU A 260 1.11 28.80 20.37
N LEU A 261 2.40 29.10 20.57
CA LEU A 261 3.02 29.19 21.89
C LEU A 261 2.41 30.24 22.87
N PRO A 262 1.79 31.36 22.44
CA PRO A 262 1.15 32.29 23.37
C PRO A 262 -0.15 31.75 24.00
N CYS A 263 -0.73 30.65 23.49
CA CYS A 263 -1.93 30.06 24.10
C CYS A 263 -1.63 29.15 25.29
N PHE A 264 -0.37 28.76 25.52
CA PHE A 264 0.00 27.95 26.69
C PHE A 264 0.10 28.77 27.98
N SER A 265 0.27 30.09 27.92
CA SER A 265 0.34 30.94 29.12
C SER A 265 -1.02 31.16 29.81
N LEU A 266 -2.13 30.73 29.20
CA LEU A 266 -3.46 30.72 29.82
C LEU A 266 -3.75 29.47 30.67
N PHE A 267 -2.82 28.50 30.72
CA PHE A 267 -2.91 27.32 31.59
C PHE A 267 -2.04 27.45 32.86
N SER A 268 -2.05 28.61 33.50
CA SER A 268 -1.37 28.84 34.79
C SER A 268 -2.05 28.14 35.99
N ASN A 269 -3.03 27.25 35.78
CA ASN A 269 -3.74 26.55 36.86
C ASN A 269 -3.71 25.00 36.80
N LEU A 270 -2.87 24.38 35.97
CA LEU A 270 -2.59 22.94 36.07
C LEU A 270 -1.22 22.72 36.70
N LYS A 271 -1.09 23.08 37.98
CA LYS A 271 0.14 22.94 38.77
C LYS A 271 0.23 21.60 39.52
N SER A 272 -0.41 20.54 39.02
CA SER A 272 -0.43 19.24 39.72
C SER A 272 -0.44 18.04 38.78
N LEU A 273 0.43 18.02 37.78
CA LEU A 273 0.81 16.75 37.15
C LEU A 273 2.33 16.76 36.94
N SER A 274 3.04 16.51 38.04
CA SER A 274 4.47 16.17 37.99
C SER A 274 4.58 14.82 37.29
N LEU A 275 5.04 14.80 36.04
CA LEU A 275 5.71 13.63 35.46
C LEU A 275 7.19 13.97 35.39
N GLU A 276 7.96 13.42 36.32
CA GLU A 276 9.41 13.32 36.24
C GLU A 276 9.77 12.52 34.97
N PHE A 277 10.45 13.19 34.05
CA PHE A 277 11.20 12.55 32.97
C PHE A 277 12.66 12.57 33.44
N ASP A 278 13.12 11.48 34.03
CA ASP A 278 14.54 11.28 34.33
C ASP A 278 15.30 11.12 33.01
N LEU A 279 15.98 12.19 32.62
CA LEU A 279 17.03 12.18 31.61
C LEU A 279 18.15 13.12 32.07
N GLU A 280 19.00 12.68 33.00
CA GLU A 280 20.35 13.24 33.11
C GLU A 280 21.37 12.11 33.27
N GLY A 281 22.02 11.79 32.16
CA GLY A 281 23.37 11.29 32.19
C GLY A 281 24.31 12.47 32.42
N VAL A 282 25.30 12.22 33.29
CA VAL A 282 26.69 12.65 33.15
C VAL A 282 26.91 14.15 32.91
N GLU A 283 27.35 14.87 33.95
CA GLU A 283 28.68 15.50 33.94
C GLU A 283 29.03 16.07 35.32
N GLY A 284 30.28 15.83 35.73
CA GLY A 284 31.12 16.57 36.69
C GLY A 284 30.48 17.07 37.99
N GLY A 285 30.97 16.71 39.17
CA GLY A 285 32.37 16.63 39.52
C GLY A 285 32.57 17.51 40.76
N GLU A 286 33.39 17.02 41.68
CA GLU A 286 33.93 17.73 42.85
C GLU A 286 32.86 18.09 43.91
N GLY A 287 32.99 17.77 45.18
CA GLY A 287 34.15 17.41 45.98
C GLY A 287 33.76 17.79 47.42
N GLU A 288 34.33 17.05 48.38
CA GLU A 288 34.35 17.39 49.82
C GLU A 288 32.97 17.39 50.54
N GLY A 289 32.79 16.76 51.69
CA GLY A 289 33.69 16.13 52.62
C GLY A 289 32.95 15.98 53.95
N GLY A 290 33.36 14.98 54.72
CA GLY A 290 33.40 15.10 56.17
C GLY A 290 32.14 14.73 56.97
N GLY A 291 32.25 13.60 57.68
CA GLY A 291 31.77 13.43 59.05
C GLY A 291 30.27 13.11 59.19
N GLY A 292 29.84 12.13 59.97
CA GLY A 292 30.51 11.33 60.99
C GLY A 292 29.47 10.96 62.05
N GLY A 293 29.58 9.76 62.62
CA GLY A 293 28.85 9.28 63.79
C GLY A 293 27.37 8.97 63.51
N GLU A 294 26.80 7.85 63.96
CA GLU A 294 27.22 6.79 64.88
C GLU A 294 26.60 5.46 64.41
#